data_AF-A0A1G7W4Y2-F1
#
_entry.id   AF-A0A1G7W4Y2-F1
#
_cell.length_a   1.000
_cell.length_b   1.000
_cell.length_c   1.000
_cell.angle_alpha   90.00
_cell.angle_beta   90.00
_cell.angle_gamma   90.00
#
_symmetry.space_group_name_H-M   'P 1'
#
loop_
_entity.id
_entity.type
_entity.pdbx_description
1 polymer ?
#
loop_
_entity_poly.entity_id
_entity_poly.type
_entity_poly.pdbx_seq_one_letter_code
_entity_poly.pdbx_strand_id
1 'polypeptide(L)' 'MAIRDLTKSERQHAAIAEARKLADSGAYHDYTDIEYVLRFDQGLSDVSALLDSQAMHRDLNRRCADAREKQVVFAA' A
#
# COMPACT_ATOMS: atom_id res chain seq x y z
N MET A 1 -2.85 16.73 9.42
CA MET A 1 -4.10 16.79 8.65
C MET A 1 -4.57 15.38 8.39
N ALA A 2 -5.86 15.09 8.58
CA ALA A 2 -6.40 13.77 8.30
C ALA A 2 -6.65 13.61 6.80
N ILE A 3 -6.44 12.41 6.24
CA ILE A 3 -6.67 12.11 4.82
C ILE A 3 -8.11 12.44 4.39
N ARG A 4 -9.06 12.48 5.33
CA ARG A 4 -10.49 12.83 5.10
C ARG A 4 -10.72 14.25 4.60
N ASP A 5 -9.79 15.18 4.80
CA ASP A 5 -9.95 16.60 4.46
C ASP A 5 -9.43 16.95 3.04
N LEU A 6 -8.94 15.96 2.28
CA LEU A 6 -8.27 16.13 0.99
C LEU A 6 -9.24 15.99 -0.21
N THR A 7 -8.94 16.71 -1.31
CA THR A 7 -9.63 16.51 -2.60
C THR A 7 -9.46 15.07 -3.09
N LYS A 8 -10.31 14.60 -4.02
CA LYS A 8 -10.25 13.21 -4.52
C LYS A 8 -8.85 12.84 -5.06
N SER A 9 -8.21 13.77 -5.78
CA SER A 9 -6.86 13.57 -6.32
C SER A 9 -5.80 13.49 -5.21
N GLU A 10 -5.89 14.35 -4.20
CA GLU A 10 -4.96 14.35 -3.07
C GLU A 10 -5.13 13.11 -2.18
N ARG A 11 -6.36 12.65 -1.96
CA ARG A 11 -6.63 11.38 -1.28
C ARG A 11 -6.03 10.20 -2.01
N GLN A 12 -6.17 10.17 -3.33
CA GLN A 12 -5.58 9.12 -4.14
C GLN A 12 -4.05 9.12 -4.03
N HIS A 13 -3.40 10.29 -4.14
CA HIS A 13 -1.96 10.40 -3.97
C HIS A 13 -1.49 9.97 -2.56
N ALA A 14 -2.23 10.36 -1.52
CA ALA A 14 -1.92 9.96 -0.14
C ALA A 14 -2.07 8.45 0.04
N ALA A 15 -3.15 7.84 -0.48
CA ALA A 15 -3.37 6.40 -0.42
C ALA A 15 -2.27 5.62 -1.15
N ILE A 16 -1.85 6.08 -2.33
CA ILE A 16 -0.74 5.48 -3.09
C ILE A 16 0.57 5.58 -2.33
N ALA A 17 0.87 6.75 -1.75
CA ALA A 17 2.10 6.96 -0.99
C ALA A 17 2.15 6.04 0.25
N GLU A 18 1.02 5.89 0.95
CA GLU A 18 0.94 5.03 2.13
C GLU A 18 1.02 3.54 1.77
N ALA A 19 0.28 3.12 0.72
CA ALA A 19 0.36 1.75 0.21
C ALA A 19 1.80 1.36 -0.18
N ARG A 20 2.54 2.27 -0.82
CA ARG A 20 3.94 2.03 -1.19
C ARG A 20 4.85 1.88 0.02
N LYS A 21 4.69 2.72 1.06
CA LYS A 21 5.45 2.56 2.31
C LYS A 21 5.20 1.21 2.97
N LEU A 22 3.93 0.78 3.01
CA LEU A 22 3.58 -0.53 3.54
C LEU A 22 4.24 -1.63 2.70
N ALA A 23 4.14 -1.57 1.36
CA ALA A 23 4.79 -2.54 0.48
C ALA A 23 6.33 -2.60 0.69
N ASP A 24 6.96 -1.44 0.80
CA ASP A 24 8.41 -1.32 0.96
C ASP A 24 8.90 -1.76 2.37
N SER A 25 7.99 -1.94 3.35
CA SER A 25 8.34 -2.36 4.70
C SER A 25 8.78 -3.83 4.81
N GLY A 26 8.39 -4.66 3.83
CA GLY A 26 8.59 -6.12 3.83
C GLY A 26 7.68 -6.88 4.81
N ALA A 27 6.76 -6.19 5.51
CA ALA A 27 5.84 -6.83 6.46
C ALA A 27 4.63 -7.50 5.81
N TYR A 28 4.37 -7.21 4.52
CA TYR A 28 3.17 -7.65 3.81
C TYR A 28 3.53 -8.45 2.57
N HIS A 29 2.66 -9.40 2.18
CA HIS A 29 2.94 -10.30 1.05
C HIS A 29 2.55 -9.69 -0.29
N ASP A 30 1.43 -8.98 -0.35
CA ASP A 30 0.89 -8.42 -1.58
C ASP A 30 -0.09 -7.27 -1.32
N TYR A 31 -0.71 -6.77 -2.40
CA TYR A 31 -1.74 -5.75 -2.38
C TYR A 31 -2.90 -6.08 -1.45
N THR A 32 -3.32 -7.34 -1.33
CA THR A 32 -4.47 -7.74 -0.51
C THR A 32 -4.19 -7.46 0.97
N ASP A 33 -3.00 -7.79 1.44
CA ASP A 33 -2.56 -7.49 2.81
C ASP A 33 -2.53 -5.97 3.05
N ILE A 34 -1.99 -5.22 2.09
CA ILE A 34 -1.92 -3.75 2.17
C ILE A 34 -3.32 -3.14 2.19
N GLU A 35 -4.20 -3.60 1.31
CA GLU A 35 -5.59 -3.12 1.20
C GLU A 35 -6.35 -3.37 2.49
N TYR A 36 -6.16 -4.54 3.09
CA TYR A 36 -6.74 -4.90 4.37
C TYR A 36 -6.32 -3.90 5.46
N VAL A 37 -5.02 -3.66 5.63
CA VAL A 37 -4.49 -2.73 6.65
C VAL A 37 -4.99 -1.32 6.42
N LEU A 38 -4.92 -0.83 5.18
CA LEU A 38 -5.40 0.52 4.86
C LEU A 38 -6.90 0.67 5.16
N ARG A 39 -7.71 -0.34 4.81
CA ARG A 39 -9.16 -0.30 5.04
C ARG A 39 -9.52 -0.43 6.51
N PHE A 40 -9.03 -1.46 7.19
CA PHE A 40 -9.54 -1.86 8.50
C PHE A 40 -8.75 -1.25 9.65
N ASP A 41 -7.42 -1.22 9.54
CA ASP A 41 -6.58 -0.70 10.62
C ASP A 41 -6.44 0.83 10.55
N GLN A 42 -6.31 1.36 9.33
CA GLN A 42 -6.16 2.80 9.10
C GLN A 42 -7.49 3.51 8.78
N GLY A 43 -8.57 2.75 8.60
CA GLY A 43 -9.92 3.29 8.40
C GLY A 43 -10.13 4.00 7.06
N LEU A 44 -9.32 3.69 6.04
CA LEU A 44 -9.47 4.20 4.67
C LEU A 44 -10.45 3.31 3.88
N SER A 45 -11.74 3.45 4.17
CA SER A 45 -12.79 2.56 3.65
C SER A 45 -12.90 2.52 2.12
N ASP A 46 -12.54 3.61 1.44
CA ASP A 46 -12.58 3.77 -0.02
C ASP A 46 -11.27 3.37 -0.72
N VAL A 47 -10.31 2.76 -0.01
CA VAL A 47 -8.98 2.45 -0.54
C VAL A 47 -9.00 1.63 -1.84
N SER A 48 -9.89 0.64 -2.00
CA SER A 48 -9.93 -0.15 -3.23
C SER A 48 -10.27 0.71 -4.43
N ALA A 49 -11.16 1.69 -4.27
CA ALA A 49 -11.50 2.61 -5.34
C ALA A 49 -10.36 3.59 -5.65
N LEU A 50 -9.52 3.91 -4.66
CA LEU A 50 -8.35 4.77 -4.84
C LEU A 50 -7.20 4.03 -5.55
N LEU A 51 -7.10 2.70 -5.36
CA LEU A 51 -6.00 1.86 -5.86
C LEU A 51 -6.39 0.91 -7.01
N ASP A 52 -7.62 0.97 -7.52
CA ASP A 52 -8.25 0.00 -8.45
C ASP A 52 -7.52 -0.29 -9.78
N SER A 53 -6.44 0.42 -10.09
CA SER A 53 -5.71 0.17 -11.33
C SER A 53 -4.87 -1.11 -11.23
N GLN A 54 -4.96 -1.97 -12.24
CA GLN A 54 -4.13 -3.19 -12.31
C GLN A 54 -2.62 -2.87 -12.27
N ALA A 55 -2.21 -1.72 -12.82
CA ALA A 55 -0.82 -1.26 -12.75
C ALA A 55 -0.38 -0.99 -11.30
N MET A 56 -1.24 -0.39 -10.48
CA MET A 56 -0.98 -0.16 -9.05
C MET A 56 -0.85 -1.48 -8.29
N HIS A 57 -1.76 -2.43 -8.52
CA HIS A 57 -1.66 -3.74 -7.85
C HIS A 57 -0.34 -4.45 -8.19
N ARG A 58 0.10 -4.39 -9.45
CA ARG A 58 1.38 -4.97 -9.87
C ARG A 58 2.59 -4.25 -9.25
N ASP A 59 2.57 -2.92 -9.17
CA ASP A 59 3.62 -2.11 -8.51
C ASP A 59 3.76 -2.51 -7.03
N LEU A 60 2.64 -2.58 -6.30
CA LEU A 60 2.64 -2.94 -4.89
C LEU A 60 3.12 -4.38 -4.65
N ASN A 61 2.62 -5.35 -5.43
CA ASN A 61 3.05 -6.74 -5.30
C ASN A 61 4.55 -6.91 -5.56
N ARG A 62 5.08 -6.20 -6.55
CA ARG A 62 6.52 -6.22 -6.84
C ARG A 62 7.32 -5.64 -5.67
N ARG A 63 6.89 -4.51 -5.12
CA ARG A 63 7.54 -3.88 -3.96
C ARG A 63 7.55 -4.80 -2.73
N CYS A 64 6.44 -5.48 -2.45
CA CYS A 64 6.39 -6.49 -1.38
C CYS A 64 7.41 -7.60 -1.60
N ALA A 65 7.47 -8.15 -2.83
CA ALA A 65 8.45 -9.19 -3.16
C ALA A 65 9.90 -8.69 -2.99
N ASP A 66 10.23 -7.54 -3.57
CA ASP A 66 11.56 -6.93 -3.49
C ASP A 66 11.97 -6.66 -2.03
N ALA A 67 11.04 -6.17 -1.20
CA ALA A 67 11.30 -5.90 0.22
C ALA A 67 11.52 -7.18 1.03
N ARG A 68 10.73 -8.23 0.78
CA ARG A 68 10.89 -9.54 1.43
C ARG A 68 12.20 -10.22 1.03
N GLU A 69 12.57 -10.17 -0.25
CA GLU A 69 13.85 -10.70 -0.72
C GLU A 69 15.03 -10.00 -0.04
N LYS A 70 14.98 -8.68 0.09
CA LYS A 70 16.02 -7.91 0.83
C LYS A 70 16.12 -8.36 2.28
N GLN A 71 15.00 -8.55 2.98
CA GLN A 71 15.02 -9.02 4.37
C GLN A 71 15.64 -10.41 4.51
N VAL A 72 15.35 -11.33 3.58
CA VAL A 72 15.98 -12.66 3.56
C VAL A 72 17.49 -12.54 3.38
N VAL A 73 17.95 -11.66 2.48
CA VAL A 73 19.39 -11.42 2.24
C VAL A 73 20.09 -10.82 3.47
N PHE A 74 19.43 -9.96 4.23
CA PHE A 74 20.01 -9.36 5.44
C PHE A 74 19.92 -10.24 6.69
N ALA A 75 19.09 -11.28 6.67
CA ALA A 75 18.93 -12.23 7.79
C ALA A 75 19.79 -13.50 7.66
N ALA A 76 20.45 -13.69 6.51
CA ALA A 76 21.33 -14.82 6.20
C ALA A 76 22.81 -14.48 6.48
#